data_AF-A0A5C6DRV1-F1
#
_entry.id   AF-A0A5C6DRV1-F1
#
_cell.length_a   1.000
_cell.length_b   1.000
_cell.length_c   1.000
_cell.angle_alpha   90.00
_cell.angle_beta   90.00
_cell.angle_gamma   90.00
#
_symmetry.space_group_name_H-M   'P 1'
#
loop_
_entity.id
_entity.type
_entity.pdbx_description
1 polymer ?
#
loop_
_entity_poly.entity_id
_entity_poly.type
_entity_poly.pdbx_seq_one_letter_code
_entity_poly.pdbx_strand_id
1 'polypeptide(L)'
;MSDRQLITGSDTIAELVPASVAYDNHVVPLRLLAGTLVVATAEPLTTETQQRLHFILNRNVRGVIRTPEWIAIRLHELYDHQPECDDGDIGVTWYWPNWHWYDGEQLNVKCSGWESATHWSGCHEFPPDHADYDMWRWIVSLPQYHRLVNEKEIPGIRRIWHRYVAKCRPTWFCRKTTGSTLEDKS
;
A
#
# COMPACT_ATOMS: atom_id res chain seq x y z
N MET A 1 -17.16 30.16 -25.42
CA MET A 1 -17.46 30.40 -23.99
C MET A 1 -17.02 29.16 -23.26
N SER A 2 -15.91 29.25 -22.51
CA SER A 2 -15.19 28.07 -22.01
C SER A 2 -16.00 27.29 -20.99
N ASP A 3 -16.10 26.00 -21.28
CA ASP A 3 -16.72 24.96 -20.48
C ASP A 3 -16.05 24.90 -19.11
N ARG A 4 -16.78 25.27 -18.05
CA ARG A 4 -16.29 25.17 -16.66
C ARG A 4 -16.45 23.72 -16.22
N GLN A 5 -15.59 22.86 -16.72
CA GLN A 5 -15.60 21.45 -16.39
C GLN A 5 -15.19 21.26 -14.92
N LEU A 6 -16.13 20.76 -14.12
CA LEU A 6 -15.86 20.27 -12.77
C LEU A 6 -15.31 18.85 -12.92
N ILE A 7 -13.99 18.70 -12.80
CA ILE A 7 -13.37 17.38 -12.77
C ILE A 7 -13.40 16.91 -11.31
N THR A 8 -14.23 15.91 -11.04
CA THR A 8 -14.47 15.36 -9.70
C THR A 8 -14.01 13.92 -9.50
N GLY A 9 -13.52 13.25 -10.56
CA GLY A 9 -12.92 11.92 -10.47
C GLY A 9 -11.47 11.98 -10.00
N SER A 10 -11.07 11.14 -9.03
CA SER A 10 -9.70 11.14 -8.49
C SER A 10 -8.64 10.88 -9.56
N ASP A 11 -8.95 10.00 -10.50
CA ASP A 11 -7.96 9.46 -11.45
C ASP A 11 -7.61 10.52 -12.50
N THR A 12 -8.63 11.23 -13.02
CA THR A 12 -8.45 12.39 -13.91
C THR A 12 -7.78 13.60 -13.26
N ILE A 13 -7.78 13.68 -11.93
CA ILE A 13 -7.16 14.77 -11.17
C ILE A 13 -5.69 14.45 -10.84
N ALA A 14 -5.36 13.17 -10.64
CA ALA A 14 -3.97 12.73 -10.44
C ALA A 14 -3.10 13.05 -11.67
N GLU A 15 -3.64 12.93 -12.89
CA GLU A 15 -2.93 13.30 -14.14
C GLU A 15 -2.51 14.79 -14.19
N LEU A 16 -3.18 15.67 -13.44
CA LEU A 16 -2.87 17.11 -13.43
C LEU A 16 -1.64 17.45 -12.58
N VAL A 17 -1.19 16.53 -11.73
CA VAL A 17 -0.02 16.73 -10.86
C VAL A 17 0.89 15.52 -11.01
N PRO A 18 2.07 15.65 -11.63
CA PRO A 18 3.00 14.53 -11.76
C PRO A 18 3.40 13.96 -10.40
N ALA A 19 3.63 12.65 -10.34
CA ALA A 19 4.01 11.94 -9.11
C ALA A 19 5.21 12.59 -8.40
N SER A 20 6.27 12.94 -9.14
CA SER A 20 7.45 13.62 -8.60
C SER A 20 7.09 14.92 -7.88
N VAL A 21 6.23 15.75 -8.49
CA VAL A 21 5.77 17.01 -7.90
C VAL A 21 4.91 16.77 -6.66
N ALA A 22 4.03 15.77 -6.70
CA ALA A 22 3.18 15.40 -5.57
C ALA A 22 4.00 14.91 -4.36
N TYR A 23 4.97 14.02 -4.60
CA TYR A 23 5.85 13.49 -3.57
C TYR A 23 6.81 14.54 -3.01
N ASP A 24 7.49 15.32 -3.85
CA ASP A 24 8.46 16.32 -3.39
C ASP A 24 7.84 17.41 -2.52
N ASN A 25 6.56 17.74 -2.79
CA ASN A 25 5.85 18.80 -2.09
C ASN A 25 4.85 18.28 -1.05
N HIS A 26 4.74 16.95 -0.88
CA HIS A 26 3.78 16.29 0.01
C HIS A 26 2.33 16.80 -0.19
N VAL A 27 1.92 16.90 -1.46
CA VAL A 27 0.61 17.42 -1.87
C VAL A 27 -0.20 16.38 -2.60
N VAL A 28 -1.48 16.22 -2.22
CA VAL A 28 -2.40 15.28 -2.87
C VAL A 28 -3.46 16.08 -3.64
N PRO A 29 -3.60 15.91 -4.96
CA PRO A 29 -4.62 16.62 -5.69
C PRO A 29 -6.02 16.05 -5.37
N LEU A 30 -6.97 16.93 -5.09
CA LEU A 30 -8.33 16.53 -4.69
C LEU A 30 -9.35 16.77 -5.80
N ARG A 31 -9.31 17.96 -6.41
CA ARG A 31 -10.27 18.40 -7.44
C ARG A 31 -9.80 19.68 -8.13
N LEU A 32 -10.37 19.94 -9.30
CA LEU A 32 -10.19 21.18 -10.03
C LEU A 32 -11.49 22.00 -9.98
N LEU A 33 -11.44 23.21 -9.43
CA LEU A 33 -12.58 24.13 -9.33
C LEU A 33 -12.29 25.42 -10.08
N ALA A 34 -13.00 25.65 -11.20
CA ALA A 34 -12.90 26.88 -11.98
C ALA A 34 -11.44 27.30 -12.31
N GLY A 35 -10.59 26.34 -12.67
CA GLY A 35 -9.18 26.56 -12.99
C GLY A 35 -8.23 26.63 -11.77
N THR A 36 -8.75 26.48 -10.55
CA THR A 36 -7.94 26.37 -9.33
C THR A 36 -7.87 24.92 -8.87
N LEU A 37 -6.65 24.40 -8.76
CA LEU A 37 -6.38 23.06 -8.25
C LEU A 37 -6.42 23.08 -6.72
N VAL A 38 -7.31 22.27 -6.15
CA VAL A 38 -7.38 22.07 -4.70
C VAL A 38 -6.51 20.87 -4.34
N VAL A 39 -5.54 21.08 -3.45
CA VAL A 39 -4.62 20.05 -2.97
C VAL A 39 -4.77 19.87 -1.46
N ALA A 40 -4.61 18.65 -0.96
CA ALA A 40 -4.46 18.36 0.45
C ALA A 40 -2.99 18.41 0.85
N THR A 41 -2.70 18.93 2.04
CA THR A 41 -1.36 19.03 2.63
C THR A 41 -1.39 18.75 4.13
N ALA A 42 -0.27 18.31 4.70
CA ALA A 42 -0.14 18.12 6.16
C ALA A 42 -0.04 19.45 6.92
N GLU A 43 0.62 20.43 6.30
CA GLU A 43 0.88 21.76 6.85
C GLU A 43 0.37 22.86 5.91
N PRO A 44 0.09 24.07 6.41
CA PRO A 44 -0.28 25.20 5.56
C PRO A 44 0.77 25.46 4.48
N LEU A 45 0.32 25.56 3.23
CA LEU A 45 1.21 25.91 2.13
C LEU A 45 1.82 27.29 2.35
N THR A 46 3.15 27.36 2.32
CA THR A 46 3.88 28.63 2.32
C THR A 46 3.69 29.34 0.98
N THR A 47 3.87 30.67 0.97
CA THR A 47 3.82 31.47 -0.26
C THR A 47 4.82 30.95 -1.31
N GLU A 48 6.01 30.51 -0.87
CA GLU A 48 7.03 29.95 -1.75
C GLU A 48 6.55 28.64 -2.40
N THR A 49 6.01 27.69 -1.62
CA THR A 49 5.48 26.42 -2.16
C THR A 49 4.31 26.67 -3.09
N GLN A 50 3.43 27.64 -2.78
CA GLN A 50 2.33 28.01 -3.68
C GLN A 50 2.83 28.57 -5.02
N GLN A 51 3.82 29.47 -5.01
CA GLN A 51 4.41 30.03 -6.22
C GLN A 51 5.14 28.97 -7.04
N ARG A 52 5.89 28.09 -6.39
CA ARG A 52 6.56 26.95 -7.03
C ARG A 52 5.56 26.02 -7.70
N LEU A 53 4.51 25.60 -7.00
CA LEU A 53 3.47 24.74 -7.56
C LEU A 53 2.70 25.45 -8.69
N HIS A 54 2.44 26.75 -8.56
CA HIS A 54 1.82 27.54 -9.61
C HIS A 54 2.65 27.56 -10.89
N PHE A 55 3.95 27.78 -10.76
CA PHE A 55 4.89 27.77 -11.89
C PHE A 55 4.97 26.40 -12.56
N ILE A 56 5.15 25.33 -11.77
CA ILE A 56 5.30 23.96 -12.28
C ILE A 56 4.02 23.47 -12.97
N LEU A 57 2.86 23.71 -12.35
CA LEU A 57 1.58 23.18 -12.81
C LEU A 57 0.84 24.15 -13.75
N ASN A 58 1.36 25.36 -13.93
CA ASN A 58 0.75 26.48 -14.67
C ASN A 58 -0.72 26.76 -14.25
N ARG A 59 -1.00 26.67 -12.94
CA ARG A 59 -2.37 26.72 -12.38
C ARG A 59 -2.38 27.32 -10.99
N ASN A 60 -3.50 27.94 -10.60
CA ASN A 60 -3.66 28.39 -9.23
C ASN A 60 -3.84 27.19 -8.29
N VAL A 61 -3.17 27.19 -7.15
CA VAL A 61 -3.20 26.09 -6.18
C VAL A 61 -3.75 26.56 -4.84
N ARG A 62 -4.66 25.79 -4.25
CA ARG A 62 -5.22 26.04 -2.92
C ARG A 62 -5.07 24.82 -2.03
N GLY A 63 -4.43 25.00 -0.88
CA GLY A 63 -4.23 23.96 0.12
C GLY A 63 -5.43 23.75 1.03
N VAL A 64 -5.68 22.50 1.40
CA VAL A 64 -6.60 22.07 2.47
C VAL A 64 -5.81 21.17 3.41
N ILE A 65 -5.93 21.41 4.72
CA ILE A 65 -5.17 20.64 5.71
C ILE A 65 -5.78 19.24 5.91
N ARG A 66 -4.91 18.23 5.95
CA ARG A 66 -5.19 16.83 6.30
C ARG A 66 -4.09 16.31 7.20
N THR A 67 -4.26 15.12 7.77
CA THR A 67 -3.21 14.51 8.58
C THR A 67 -2.09 13.97 7.69
N PRO A 68 -0.83 13.93 8.16
CA PRO A 68 0.28 13.35 7.41
C PRO A 68 0.04 11.91 6.96
N GLU A 69 -0.63 11.09 7.78
CA GLU A 69 -0.96 9.70 7.46
C GLU A 69 -1.93 9.63 6.28
N TRP A 70 -2.93 10.53 6.24
CA TRP A 70 -3.89 10.60 5.14
C TRP A 70 -3.20 10.97 3.83
N ILE A 71 -2.26 11.93 3.87
CA ILE A 71 -1.46 12.35 2.72
C ILE A 71 -0.62 11.18 2.19
N ALA A 72 0.09 10.48 3.06
CA ALA A 72 0.96 9.37 2.67
C ALA A 72 0.17 8.22 2.02
N ILE A 73 -0.95 7.82 2.61
CA ILE A 73 -1.83 6.77 2.05
C ILE A 73 -2.34 7.20 0.68
N ARG A 74 -2.80 8.45 0.55
CA ARG A 74 -3.44 8.90 -0.67
C ARG A 74 -2.46 9.16 -1.82
N LEU A 75 -1.23 9.59 -1.53
CA LEU A 75 -0.16 9.65 -2.54
C LEU A 75 0.13 8.28 -3.12
N HIS A 76 0.29 7.28 -2.25
CA HIS A 76 0.52 5.90 -2.67
C HIS A 76 -0.63 5.38 -3.55
N GLU A 77 -1.89 5.58 -3.14
CA GLU A 77 -3.05 5.15 -3.92
C GLU A 77 -3.18 5.81 -5.31
N LEU A 78 -2.75 7.07 -5.46
CA LEU A 78 -2.92 7.84 -6.70
C LEU A 78 -1.76 7.71 -7.69
N TYR A 79 -0.54 7.49 -7.18
CA TYR A 79 0.67 7.55 -8.01
C TYR A 79 1.43 6.24 -8.07
N ASP A 80 1.26 5.35 -7.10
CA ASP A 80 1.89 4.03 -7.13
C ASP A 80 1.01 3.04 -7.89
N HIS A 81 0.63 3.42 -9.11
CA HIS A 81 0.18 2.47 -10.12
C HIS A 81 1.40 1.68 -10.60
N GLN A 82 1.70 0.53 -10.00
CA GLN A 82 2.58 -0.45 -10.67
C GLN A 82 1.90 -0.92 -11.97
N PRO A 83 2.61 -0.93 -13.13
CA PRO A 83 3.81 -1.75 -13.26
C PRO A 83 4.95 -1.14 -14.09
N GLU A 84 6.17 -1.21 -13.57
CA GLU A 84 7.34 -1.49 -14.42
C GLU A 84 7.88 -2.86 -14.00
N CYS A 85 7.50 -3.87 -14.78
CA CYS A 85 8.33 -5.05 -14.95
C CYS A 85 9.60 -4.55 -15.63
N ASP A 86 10.63 -4.34 -14.83
CA ASP A 86 11.99 -4.30 -15.33
C ASP A 86 12.20 -5.64 -16.07
N ASP A 87 12.37 -5.59 -17.39
CA ASP A 87 12.47 -6.73 -18.33
C ASP A 87 13.80 -7.52 -18.15
N GLY A 88 14.31 -7.56 -16.92
CA GLY A 88 15.63 -8.04 -16.60
C GLY A 88 15.80 -8.53 -15.18
N ASP A 89 14.76 -9.09 -14.54
CA ASP A 89 14.97 -10.13 -13.50
C ASP A 89 13.67 -10.87 -13.10
N ILE A 90 13.58 -12.13 -13.56
CA ILE A 90 13.35 -13.34 -12.75
C ILE A 90 12.26 -13.28 -11.65
N GLY A 91 11.16 -14.02 -11.85
CA GLY A 91 10.37 -14.60 -10.75
C GLY A 91 9.44 -13.67 -9.98
N VAL A 92 8.61 -12.86 -10.66
CA VAL A 92 7.56 -12.10 -9.94
C VAL A 92 6.45 -13.06 -9.50
N THR A 93 6.22 -13.14 -8.19
CA THR A 93 5.07 -13.83 -7.60
C THR A 93 4.04 -12.80 -7.13
N TRP A 94 2.77 -13.06 -7.41
CA TRP A 94 1.65 -12.34 -6.82
C TRP A 94 0.81 -13.26 -5.97
N TYR A 95 0.29 -12.71 -4.89
CA TYR A 95 -0.64 -13.37 -3.99
C TYR A 95 -2.03 -12.78 -4.15
N TRP A 96 -3.03 -13.64 -3.99
CA TRP A 96 -4.44 -13.30 -3.98
C TRP A 96 -4.96 -13.52 -2.56
N PRO A 97 -4.81 -12.57 -1.62
CA PRO A 97 -5.15 -12.82 -0.21
C PRO A 97 -6.65 -12.99 0.00
N ASN A 98 -7.49 -12.47 -0.89
CA ASN A 98 -8.93 -12.74 -0.91
C ASN A 98 -9.28 -14.16 -1.41
N TRP A 99 -8.32 -14.88 -1.98
CA TRP A 99 -8.46 -16.24 -2.46
C TRP A 99 -7.58 -17.19 -1.64
N HIS A 100 -8.02 -17.42 -0.41
CA HIS A 100 -7.35 -18.28 0.56
C HIS A 100 -8.30 -19.33 1.13
N TRP A 101 -7.74 -20.38 1.71
CA TRP A 101 -8.48 -21.38 2.48
C TRP A 101 -7.60 -21.94 3.59
N TYR A 102 -8.21 -22.66 4.53
CA TYR A 102 -7.48 -23.39 5.55
C TYR A 102 -7.57 -24.89 5.29
N ASP A 103 -6.44 -25.58 5.43
CA ASP A 103 -6.39 -27.04 5.53
C ASP A 103 -5.91 -27.39 6.94
N GLY A 104 -6.84 -27.76 7.82
CA GLY A 104 -6.58 -27.77 9.26
C GLY A 104 -6.15 -26.39 9.78
N GLU A 105 -4.95 -26.29 10.35
CA GLU A 105 -4.37 -25.02 10.79
C GLU A 105 -3.51 -24.33 9.72
N GLN A 106 -3.19 -25.02 8.62
CA GLN A 106 -2.41 -24.45 7.53
C GLN A 106 -3.24 -23.45 6.72
N LEU A 107 -2.70 -22.26 6.51
CA LEU A 107 -3.28 -21.25 5.65
C LEU A 107 -2.71 -21.40 4.25
N ASN A 108 -3.58 -21.54 3.26
CA ASN A 108 -3.23 -21.66 1.85
C ASN A 108 -3.69 -20.40 1.13
N VAL A 109 -2.77 -19.71 0.43
CA VAL A 109 -3.07 -18.48 -0.32
C VAL A 109 -2.76 -18.74 -1.79
N LYS A 110 -3.73 -18.49 -2.66
CA LYS A 110 -3.48 -18.62 -4.10
C LYS A 110 -2.39 -17.65 -4.53
N CYS A 111 -1.47 -18.14 -5.35
CA CYS A 111 -0.43 -17.33 -5.95
C CYS A 111 -0.29 -17.64 -7.45
N SER A 112 0.29 -16.69 -8.17
CA SER A 112 0.63 -16.82 -9.59
C SER A 112 1.90 -16.06 -9.85
N GLY A 113 2.63 -16.39 -10.90
CA GLY A 113 3.86 -15.70 -11.22
C GLY A 113 4.28 -15.88 -12.66
N TRP A 114 5.35 -15.20 -13.03
CA TRP A 114 6.06 -15.46 -14.28
C TRP A 114 7.46 -15.96 -13.98
N GLU A 115 7.84 -17.03 -14.68
CA GLU A 115 9.21 -17.49 -14.78
C GLU A 115 9.62 -17.34 -16.25
N SER A 116 10.51 -16.38 -16.52
CA SER A 116 10.81 -15.93 -17.89
C SER A 116 9.53 -15.58 -18.66
N ALA A 117 9.21 -16.30 -19.74
CA ALA A 117 8.01 -16.08 -20.55
C ALA A 117 6.82 -16.99 -20.18
N THR A 118 6.95 -17.80 -19.13
CA THR A 118 5.92 -18.78 -18.74
C THR A 118 5.18 -18.30 -17.50
N HIS A 119 3.86 -18.18 -17.62
CA HIS A 119 2.98 -17.92 -16.47
C HIS A 119 2.68 -19.23 -15.73
N TRP A 120 2.77 -19.20 -14.41
CA TRP A 120 2.38 -20.30 -13.54
C TRP A 120 1.33 -19.84 -12.51
N SER A 121 0.53 -20.79 -12.04
CA SER A 121 -0.44 -20.57 -10.96
C SER A 121 -0.37 -21.71 -9.95
N GLY A 122 -0.46 -21.40 -8.67
CA GLY A 122 -0.36 -22.36 -7.60
C GLY A 122 -0.91 -21.84 -6.27
N CYS A 123 -0.38 -22.41 -5.20
CA CYS A 123 -0.73 -22.13 -3.82
C CYS A 123 0.57 -21.92 -3.04
N HIS A 124 0.62 -20.86 -2.23
CA HIS A 124 1.63 -20.74 -1.19
C HIS A 124 1.04 -21.25 0.11
N GLU A 125 1.79 -22.15 0.74
CA GLU A 125 1.40 -22.84 1.96
C GLU A 125 2.06 -22.19 3.16
N PHE A 126 1.25 -21.71 4.10
CA PHE A 126 1.69 -21.14 5.37
C PHE A 126 1.25 -22.10 6.48
N PRO A 127 2.06 -23.11 6.84
CA PRO A 127 1.81 -23.92 8.02
C PRO A 127 2.00 -23.08 9.30
N PRO A 128 1.45 -23.53 10.45
CA PRO A 128 1.51 -22.76 11.69
C PRO A 128 2.91 -22.37 12.15
N ASP A 129 3.95 -23.13 11.82
CA ASP A 129 5.34 -22.86 12.16
C ASP A 129 6.07 -21.97 11.14
N HIS A 130 5.43 -21.63 10.03
CA HIS A 130 5.99 -20.71 9.04
C HIS A 130 6.21 -19.32 9.65
N ALA A 131 7.37 -18.70 9.40
CA ALA A 131 7.76 -17.41 9.96
C ALA A 131 6.73 -16.29 9.67
N ASP A 132 6.03 -16.41 8.55
CA ASP A 132 5.05 -15.43 8.08
C ASP A 132 3.59 -15.81 8.36
N TYR A 133 3.34 -16.93 9.03
CA TYR A 133 2.00 -17.45 9.24
C TYR A 133 1.05 -16.39 9.84
N ASP A 134 1.46 -15.76 10.95
CA ASP A 134 0.63 -14.76 11.63
C ASP A 134 0.47 -13.48 10.80
N MET A 135 1.51 -13.11 10.03
CA MET A 135 1.43 -11.99 9.11
C MET A 135 0.41 -12.26 8.00
N TRP A 136 0.41 -13.46 7.42
CA TRP A 136 -0.55 -13.83 6.38
C TRP A 136 -1.97 -13.94 6.91
N ARG A 137 -2.16 -14.49 8.10
CA ARG A 137 -3.45 -14.44 8.80
C ARG A 137 -3.93 -13.00 9.00
N TRP A 138 -3.02 -12.09 9.31
CA TRP A 138 -3.35 -10.67 9.43
C TRP A 138 -3.73 -10.06 8.08
N ILE A 139 -2.94 -10.32 7.03
CA ILE A 139 -3.22 -9.85 5.66
C ILE A 139 -4.61 -10.31 5.20
N VAL A 140 -4.93 -11.60 5.31
CA VAL A 140 -6.24 -12.12 4.85
C VAL A 140 -7.41 -11.59 5.69
N SER A 141 -7.16 -11.19 6.94
CA SER A 141 -8.19 -10.62 7.83
C SER A 141 -8.53 -9.17 7.52
N LEU A 142 -7.68 -8.46 6.77
CA LEU A 142 -7.81 -7.03 6.55
C LEU A 142 -8.31 -6.70 5.12
N PRO A 143 -9.47 -6.02 4.98
CA PRO A 143 -10.04 -5.69 3.68
C PRO A 143 -9.10 -4.91 2.75
N GLN A 144 -8.22 -4.08 3.30
CA GLN A 144 -7.23 -3.31 2.52
C GLN A 144 -6.24 -4.19 1.72
N TYR A 145 -6.07 -5.45 2.12
CA TYR A 145 -5.24 -6.42 1.43
C TYR A 145 -6.05 -7.44 0.62
N HIS A 146 -7.36 -7.24 0.47
CA HIS A 146 -8.21 -8.05 -0.43
C HIS A 146 -8.03 -7.63 -1.89
N ARG A 147 -6.77 -7.48 -2.31
CA ARG A 147 -6.32 -7.13 -3.65
C ARG A 147 -5.13 -8.01 -4.03
N LEU A 148 -4.74 -7.97 -5.30
CA LEU A 148 -3.48 -8.57 -5.73
C LEU A 148 -2.31 -7.93 -4.97
N VAL A 149 -1.47 -8.75 -4.34
CA VAL A 149 -0.26 -8.32 -3.62
C VAL A 149 0.95 -8.85 -4.36
N ASN A 150 1.83 -7.96 -4.81
CA ASN A 150 3.09 -8.33 -5.43
C ASN A 150 4.09 -8.76 -4.33
N GLU A 151 4.89 -9.80 -4.59
CA GLU A 151 6.00 -10.24 -3.72
C GLU A 151 6.90 -9.06 -3.30
N LYS A 152 7.13 -8.11 -4.22
CA LYS A 152 7.93 -6.90 -3.94
C LYS A 152 7.33 -6.01 -2.84
N GLU A 153 6.03 -6.11 -2.54
CA GLU A 153 5.36 -5.36 -1.48
C GLU A 153 5.52 -6.01 -0.10
N ILE A 154 5.83 -7.32 -0.04
CA ILE A 154 5.90 -8.10 1.20
C ILE A 154 6.85 -7.49 2.25
N PRO A 155 8.06 -7.01 1.91
CA PRO A 155 8.93 -6.35 2.89
C PRO A 155 8.31 -5.07 3.49
N GLY A 156 7.52 -4.33 2.72
CA GLY A 156 6.77 -3.16 3.19
C GLY A 156 5.64 -3.54 4.14
N ILE A 157 4.84 -4.52 3.74
CA ILE A 157 3.73 -5.06 4.53
C ILE A 157 4.24 -5.64 5.86
N ARG A 158 5.36 -6.37 5.84
CA ARG A 158 6.04 -6.92 7.02
C ARG A 158 6.42 -5.83 8.03
N ARG A 159 6.94 -4.69 7.57
CA ARG A 159 7.25 -3.55 8.46
C ARG A 159 6.00 -2.97 9.10
N ILE A 160 4.88 -2.91 8.38
CA ILE A 160 3.59 -2.45 8.93
C ILE A 160 3.07 -3.45 9.96
N TRP A 161 3.10 -4.74 9.64
CA TRP A 161 2.73 -5.83 10.54
C TRP A 161 3.51 -5.78 11.87
N HIS A 162 4.83 -5.66 11.84
CA HIS A 162 5.63 -5.57 13.07
C HIS A 162 5.23 -4.38 13.95
N ARG A 163 4.95 -3.21 13.34
CA ARG A 163 4.43 -2.04 14.08
C ARG A 163 3.05 -2.32 14.68
N TYR A 164 2.17 -3.02 13.96
CA TYR A 164 0.86 -3.42 14.44
C TYR A 164 0.98 -4.36 15.64
N VAL A 165 1.81 -5.41 15.57
CA VAL A 165 2.03 -6.35 16.69
C VAL A 165 2.57 -5.63 17.92
N ALA A 166 3.58 -4.76 17.73
CA ALA A 166 4.19 -4.02 18.83
C ALA A 166 3.17 -3.13 19.57
N LYS A 167 2.20 -2.57 18.83
CA LYS A 167 1.18 -1.66 19.37
C LYS A 167 -0.03 -2.38 19.95
N CYS A 168 -0.53 -3.41 19.27
CA CYS A 168 -1.86 -3.96 19.52
C CYS A 168 -1.85 -5.27 20.33
N ARG A 169 -0.70 -5.94 20.46
CA ARG A 169 -0.56 -7.28 21.10
C ARG A 169 -1.77 -8.19 20.85
N PRO A 170 -2.06 -8.51 19.58
CA PRO A 170 -3.25 -9.29 19.21
C PRO A 170 -3.33 -10.58 20.05
N THR A 171 -4.51 -10.88 20.62
CA THR A 171 -4.70 -12.00 21.55
C THR A 171 -4.46 -13.37 20.93
N TRP A 172 -4.55 -13.48 19.61
CA TRP A 172 -4.24 -14.66 18.81
C TRP A 172 -2.73 -14.84 18.54
N PHE A 173 -1.92 -13.82 18.83
CA PHE A 173 -0.46 -13.85 18.78
C PHE A 173 0.17 -14.44 20.05
N CYS A 174 -0.62 -14.63 21.11
CA CYS A 174 -0.18 -15.34 22.31
C CYS A 174 -0.14 -16.86 22.05
N ARG A 175 0.73 -17.31 21.14
CA ARG A 175 1.30 -18.63 21.34
C ARG A 175 2.08 -18.54 22.64
N LYS A 176 1.62 -19.28 23.65
CA LYS A 176 2.49 -19.59 24.78
C LYS A 176 3.77 -20.12 24.14
N THR A 177 4.89 -19.45 24.37
CA THR A 177 6.16 -20.15 24.42
C THR A 177 5.96 -21.24 25.46
N THR A 178 5.54 -22.42 25.00
CA THR A 178 5.44 -23.60 25.84
C THR A 178 6.84 -23.79 26.38
N GLY A 179 6.97 -23.60 27.69
CA GLY A 179 8.25 -23.42 28.36
C GLY A 179 9.20 -24.59 28.09
N SER A 180 10.45 -24.26 27.81
CA SER A 180 11.55 -25.20 28.06
C SER A 180 11.87 -25.15 29.56
N THR A 181 11.13 -25.90 30.36
CA THR A 181 11.42 -26.23 31.77
C THR A 181 10.54 -27.45 32.06
N LEU A 182 10.97 -28.65 32.47
CA LEU A 182 12.19 -29.22 33.05
C LEU A 182 11.97 -30.76 33.02
N GLU A 183 13.04 -31.56 32.94
CA GLU A 183 13.18 -32.91 33.55
C GLU A 183 14.60 -33.39 33.20
N ASP A 184 15.63 -33.05 33.97
CA ASP A 184 16.05 -33.76 35.19
C ASP A 184 15.32 -35.07 35.48
N LYS A 185 15.92 -36.18 35.00
CA LYS A 185 16.06 -37.49 35.65
C LYS A 185 16.58 -38.52 34.63
N SER A 186 17.87 -38.85 34.69
CA SER A 186 18.33 -40.13 35.27
C SER A 186 19.85 -40.22 35.32
#